data_AF-A0A183VVJ0-F1
#
_entry.id   AF-A0A183VVJ0-F1
#
_cell.length_a   1.000
_cell.length_b   1.000
_cell.length_c   1.000
_cell.angle_alpha   90.00
_cell.angle_beta   90.00
_cell.angle_gamma   90.00
#
_symmetry.space_group_name_H-M   'P 1'
#
loop_
_entity.id
_entity.type
_entity.pdbx_description
1 polymer ?
#
loop_
_entity_poly.entity_id
_entity_poly.type
_entity_poly.pdbx_seq_one_letter_code
_entity_poly.pdbx_strand_id
1 'polypeptide(L)'
;MKRPNGDNHLVFDNRLNGDTTTPTTSKSSESAKDCRKRKALRIQFLAESVRLRELTVMRMKRDIDKLLELCQYIDQGEVPTSLLERCGISL
;
A
#
# COMPACT_ATOMS: atom_id res chain seq x y z
N MET A 1 34.25 -18.35 57.65
CA MET A 1 34.78 -17.28 56.78
C MET A 1 33.63 -16.38 56.34
N LYS A 2 33.52 -15.17 56.89
CA LYS A 2 32.61 -14.12 56.41
C LYS A 2 33.44 -13.17 55.53
N ARG A 3 33.01 -12.92 54.30
CA ARG A 3 33.57 -11.86 53.43
C ARG A 3 32.63 -10.64 53.48
N PRO A 4 33.17 -9.40 53.63
CA PRO A 4 32.40 -8.18 53.79
C PRO A 4 32.24 -7.40 52.46
N ASN A 5 31.55 -6.27 52.58
CA ASN A 5 31.55 -5.07 51.72
C ASN A 5 30.51 -4.97 50.61
N GLY A 6 29.84 -3.82 50.60
CA GLY A 6 29.43 -3.14 49.38
C GLY A 6 28.07 -2.46 49.46
N ASP A 7 27.97 -1.39 50.25
CA ASP A 7 26.93 -0.39 50.08
C ASP A 7 26.94 0.12 48.63
N ASN A 8 25.92 -0.25 47.86
CA ASN A 8 25.54 0.44 46.63
C ASN A 8 24.01 0.54 46.64
N HIS A 9 23.50 1.38 47.55
CA HIS A 9 22.15 1.91 47.41
C HIS A 9 22.16 2.82 46.17
N LEU A 10 21.82 2.26 45.00
CA LEU A 10 21.50 3.05 43.82
C LEU A 10 20.26 3.88 44.15
N VAL A 11 20.48 5.09 44.68
CA VAL A 11 19.47 6.14 44.71
C VAL A 11 19.26 6.54 43.25
N PHE A 12 18.24 5.98 42.61
CA PHE A 12 17.75 6.55 41.36
C PHE A 12 16.95 7.80 41.76
N ASP A 13 17.63 8.94 41.83
CA ASP A 13 17.03 10.26 42.04
C ASP A 13 16.02 10.52 40.92
N ASN A 14 14.76 10.18 41.18
CA ASN A 14 13.64 10.50 40.31
C ASN A 14 12.95 11.74 40.87
N ARG A 15 13.65 12.88 40.84
CA ARG A 15 12.98 14.19 40.92
C ARG A 15 12.30 14.48 39.59
N LEU A 16 11.21 13.75 39.33
CA LEU A 16 10.18 14.19 38.40
C LEU A 16 9.25 15.13 39.17
N ASN A 17 9.63 16.42 39.17
CA ASN A 17 8.64 17.48 39.31
C ASN A 17 7.76 17.45 38.06
N GLY A 18 6.46 17.17 38.22
CA GLY A 18 5.48 17.23 37.14
C GLY A 18 4.22 16.44 37.43
N ASP A 19 3.30 17.07 38.17
CA ASP A 19 1.85 16.92 38.14
C ASP A 19 1.25 15.54 37.81
N THR A 20 0.65 14.95 38.84
CA THR A 20 -0.34 13.88 38.75
C THR A 20 -1.60 14.36 38.03
N THR A 21 -1.64 14.41 36.69
CA THR A 21 -2.86 14.32 35.84
C THR A 21 -2.54 14.26 34.34
N THR A 22 -2.01 13.14 33.81
CA THR A 22 -2.28 12.78 32.40
C THR A 22 -2.50 11.27 32.28
N PRO A 23 -3.55 10.80 31.58
CA PRO A 23 -4.01 9.42 31.71
C PRO A 23 -3.09 8.50 30.91
N THR A 24 -2.59 7.43 31.53
CA THR A 24 -1.96 6.29 30.83
C THR A 24 -2.86 5.75 29.69
N THR A 25 -4.16 5.91 29.84
CA THR A 25 -5.21 5.65 28.84
C THR A 25 -5.04 6.44 27.54
N SER A 26 -4.46 7.64 27.57
CA SER A 26 -4.27 8.48 26.38
C SER A 26 -3.26 7.89 25.40
N LYS A 27 -2.13 7.35 25.89
CA LYS A 27 -1.10 6.70 25.06
C LYS A 27 -1.59 5.37 24.46
N SER A 28 -2.32 4.56 25.23
CA SER A 28 -2.94 3.32 24.74
C SER A 28 -4.07 3.61 23.74
N SER A 29 -4.87 4.65 23.98
CA SER A 29 -5.90 5.13 23.04
C SER A 29 -5.29 5.58 21.71
N GLU A 30 -4.21 6.36 21.76
CA GLU A 30 -3.54 6.83 20.56
C GLU A 30 -2.89 5.68 19.77
N SER A 31 -2.27 4.73 20.46
CA SER A 31 -1.75 3.51 19.84
C SER A 31 -2.86 2.68 19.16
N ALA A 32 -4.04 2.59 19.78
CA ALA A 32 -5.18 1.90 19.19
C ALA A 32 -5.75 2.62 17.95
N LYS A 33 -5.77 3.96 17.95
CA LYS A 33 -6.13 4.76 16.76
C LYS A 33 -5.13 4.55 15.63
N ASP A 34 -3.84 4.60 15.93
CA ASP A 34 -2.79 4.40 14.94
C ASP A 34 -2.83 2.98 14.33
N CYS A 35 -3.11 1.95 15.14
CA CYS A 35 -3.36 0.59 14.66
C CYS A 35 -4.54 0.55 13.67
N ARG A 36 -5.67 1.17 14.01
CA ARG A 36 -6.84 1.27 13.12
C ARG A 36 -6.50 2.03 11.83
N LYS A 37 -5.77 3.15 11.92
CA LYS A 37 -5.34 3.95 10.78
C LYS A 37 -4.44 3.14 9.84
N ARG A 38 -3.46 2.39 10.39
CA ARG A 38 -2.60 1.49 9.62
C ARG A 38 -3.40 0.38 8.93
N LYS A 39 -4.38 -0.21 9.61
CA LYS A 39 -5.27 -1.21 8.99
C LYS A 39 -6.09 -0.60 7.85
N ALA A 40 -6.64 0.60 8.02
CA ALA A 40 -7.39 1.30 6.98
C ALA A 40 -6.52 1.60 5.76
N LEU A 41 -5.31 2.12 5.97
CA LEU A 41 -4.35 2.38 4.89
C LEU A 41 -3.97 1.10 4.14
N ARG A 42 -3.75 -0.01 4.86
CA ARG A 42 -3.46 -1.31 4.24
C ARG A 42 -4.62 -1.79 3.37
N ILE A 43 -5.85 -1.66 3.84
CA ILE A 43 -7.05 -2.04 3.07
C ILE A 43 -7.17 -1.16 1.83
N GLN A 44 -7.01 0.15 1.98
CA GLN A 44 -7.06 1.10 0.86
C GLN A 44 -6.00 0.80 -0.20
N PHE A 45 -4.76 0.53 0.20
CA PHE A 45 -3.68 0.17 -0.72
C PHE A 45 -3.97 -1.11 -1.49
N LEU A 46 -4.48 -2.15 -0.81
CA LEU A 46 -4.85 -3.41 -1.46
C LEU A 46 -6.01 -3.21 -2.44
N ALA A 47 -7.03 -2.44 -2.06
CA ALA A 47 -8.15 -2.11 -2.94
C ALA A 47 -7.68 -1.37 -4.19
N GLU A 48 -6.80 -0.38 -4.03
CA GLU A 48 -6.24 0.37 -5.16
C GLU A 48 -5.37 -0.51 -6.06
N SER A 49 -4.57 -1.40 -5.48
CA SER A 49 -3.75 -2.34 -6.24
C SER A 49 -4.59 -3.28 -7.10
N VAL A 50 -5.69 -3.81 -6.55
CA VAL A 50 -6.64 -4.65 -7.29
C VAL A 50 -7.29 -3.84 -8.40
N ARG A 51 -7.80 -2.64 -8.10
CA ARG A 51 -8.43 -1.74 -9.07
C ARG A 51 -7.51 -1.41 -10.26
N LEU A 52 -6.25 -1.09 -9.99
CA LEU A 52 -5.25 -0.79 -11.03
C LEU A 52 -4.96 -2.01 -11.91
N ARG A 53 -4.86 -3.20 -11.29
CA ARG A 53 -4.67 -4.45 -12.02
C ARG A 53 -5.86 -4.74 -12.94
N GLU A 54 -7.08 -4.62 -12.43
CA GLU A 54 -8.31 -4.82 -13.21
C GLU A 54 -8.39 -3.84 -14.39
N LEU A 55 -8.11 -2.56 -14.16
CA LEU A 55 -8.08 -1.55 -15.21
C LEU A 55 -7.05 -1.87 -16.30
N THR A 56 -5.88 -2.35 -15.89
CA THR A 56 -4.81 -2.78 -16.82
C THR A 56 -5.26 -3.96 -17.66
N VAL A 57 -5.85 -4.99 -17.03
CA VAL A 57 -6.38 -6.17 -17.73
C VAL A 57 -7.48 -5.75 -18.72
N MET A 58 -8.39 -4.88 -18.32
CA MET A 58 -9.46 -4.38 -19.21
C MET A 58 -8.91 -3.57 -20.38
N ARG A 59 -7.82 -2.83 -20.20
CA ARG A 59 -7.13 -2.14 -21.30
C ARG A 59 -6.48 -3.13 -22.26
N MET A 60 -5.69 -4.07 -21.73
CA MET A 60 -5.05 -5.10 -22.52
C MET A 60 -6.05 -5.92 -23.33
N LYS A 61 -7.18 -6.30 -22.72
CA LYS A 61 -8.25 -7.02 -23.40
C LYS A 61 -8.78 -6.21 -24.60
N ARG A 62 -9.10 -4.93 -24.42
CA ARG A 62 -9.56 -4.07 -25.51
C ARG A 62 -8.54 -3.95 -26.62
N ASP A 63 -7.26 -3.89 -26.29
CA ASP A 63 -6.19 -3.81 -27.29
C ASP A 63 -6.05 -5.14 -28.06
N ILE A 64 -6.19 -6.29 -27.39
CA ILE A 64 -6.27 -7.61 -28.06
C ILE A 64 -7.49 -7.70 -28.97
N ASP A 65 -8.67 -7.26 -28.50
CA ASP A 65 -9.91 -7.34 -29.27
C ASP A 65 -9.78 -6.55 -30.60
N LYS A 66 -9.10 -5.38 -30.60
CA LYS A 66 -8.79 -4.62 -31.84
C LYS A 66 -7.84 -5.37 -32.78
N LEU A 67 -6.82 -6.03 -32.23
CA LEU A 67 -5.88 -6.82 -33.04
C LEU A 67 -6.57 -8.03 -33.68
N LEU A 68 -7.48 -8.68 -32.95
CA LEU A 68 -8.29 -9.77 -33.49
C LEU A 68 -9.20 -9.28 -34.62
N GLU A 69 -9.83 -8.12 -34.46
CA GLU A 69 -10.59 -7.47 -35.54
C GLU A 69 -9.71 -7.19 -36.76
N LEU A 70 -8.49 -6.68 -36.57
CA LEU A 70 -7.53 -6.47 -37.66
C LEU A 70 -7.21 -7.77 -38.41
N CYS A 71 -6.96 -8.86 -37.70
CA CYS A 71 -6.70 -10.17 -38.32
C CYS A 71 -7.87 -10.61 -39.20
N GLN A 72 -9.13 -10.39 -38.77
CA GLN A 72 -10.30 -10.74 -39.57
C GLN A 72 -10.36 -10.00 -40.90
N TYR A 73 -9.99 -8.71 -40.92
CA TYR A 73 -9.90 -7.95 -42.18
C TYR A 73 -8.77 -8.46 -43.08
N ILE A 74 -7.60 -8.73 -42.49
CA ILE A 74 -6.44 -9.26 -43.23
C ILE A 74 -6.77 -10.61 -43.87
N ASP A 75 -7.46 -11.49 -43.15
CA ASP A 75 -7.90 -12.80 -43.65
C ASP A 75 -8.88 -12.68 -44.83
N GLN A 76 -9.61 -11.56 -44.93
CA GLN A 76 -10.49 -11.22 -46.06
C GLN A 76 -9.75 -10.53 -47.22
N GLY A 77 -8.43 -10.30 -47.08
CA GLY A 77 -7.61 -9.60 -48.06
C GLY A 77 -7.72 -8.07 -47.98
N GLU A 78 -8.36 -7.52 -46.94
CA GLU A 78 -8.48 -6.09 -46.70
C GLU A 78 -7.50 -5.62 -45.64
N VAL A 79 -6.79 -4.51 -45.90
CA VAL A 79 -5.89 -3.90 -44.91
C VAL A 79 -6.45 -2.53 -44.51
N PRO A 80 -7.27 -2.45 -43.45
CA PRO A 80 -7.89 -1.20 -43.04
C PRO A 80 -6.86 -0.27 -42.40
N THR A 81 -6.40 0.72 -43.15
CA THR A 81 -5.44 1.76 -42.71
C THR A 81 -5.91 2.49 -41.46
N SER A 82 -7.20 2.82 -41.36
CA SER A 82 -7.77 3.45 -40.16
C SER A 82 -7.65 2.59 -38.90
N LEU A 83 -7.66 1.26 -39.03
CA LEU A 83 -7.54 0.35 -37.90
C LEU A 83 -6.07 0.13 -37.51
N LEU A 84 -5.17 0.14 -38.49
CA LEU A 84 -3.71 0.16 -38.26
C LEU A 84 -3.26 1.40 -37.49
N GLU A 85 -3.72 2.59 -37.90
CA GLU A 85 -3.45 3.85 -37.19
C GLU A 85 -3.95 3.81 -35.74
N ARG A 86 -5.16 3.27 -35.51
CA ARG A 86 -5.74 3.09 -34.16
C ARG A 86 -4.96 2.11 -33.29
N CYS A 87 -4.26 1.15 -33.90
CA CYS A 87 -3.36 0.21 -33.21
C CYS A 87 -1.94 0.79 -33.03
N GLY A 88 -1.66 2.00 -33.52
CA GLY A 88 -0.33 2.60 -33.48
C GLY A 88 0.68 1.91 -34.40
N ILE A 89 0.19 1.19 -35.42
CA ILE A 89 1.01 0.52 -36.42
C ILE A 89 1.05 1.44 -37.64
N SER A 90 2.18 2.12 -37.86
CA SER A 90 2.43 2.83 -39.12
C SER A 90 3.01 1.85 -40.13
N LEU A 91 2.47 1.87 -41.34
CA LEU A 91 3.10 1.27 -42.52
C LEU A 91 4.18 2.19 -43.09
#